data_AF-A0AAV0R1H9-F1
#
_entry.id   AF-A0AAV0R1H9-F1
#
_cell.length_a   1.000
_cell.length_b   1.000
_cell.length_c   1.000
_cell.angle_alpha   90.00
_cell.angle_beta   90.00
_cell.angle_gamma   90.00
#
_symmetry.space_group_name_H-M   'P 1'
#
loop_
_entity.id
_entity.type
_entity.pdbx_description
1 polymer ?
#
loop_
_entity_poly.entity_id
_entity_poly.type
_entity_poly.pdbx_seq_one_letter_code
_entity_poly.pdbx_strand_id
1 'polypeptide(L)'
;MEESSAQRRLNTVQSHLLLGGGDGDDDHSLRLQPNFTASLQFVNSYTYSVSLPEKLQTGKWNVYRSVRSPLKLLSRFPDHPEIGTLHDNFQHAVESYRDYKYLGTRIRQGGKIGDYMWMTYGEAATAREAIGSGLRYHGLDKGACVGAYFINRPEWLIVDHACAAYSYISVPLYDTLGPDAVKFVVNHADVQAIFCTPETLNTLLTFVSEIPSVRLIVVVGGVDENLPLLPSSGVKLISYLKLIGEGRSSLQPFIPPKPEDVATICYTSGTTGTPKGVVLTHGNLIASVAGSSLSIKFNCSDIYISYLPLAHIYERTNQISAVYYGVAVGFYQGDSLKLMDDLAALRPTIFCSVPRLYNRIYDGITAAVKTSGALKEKLFNAAFNSKKQAIMSGMCIGYS
;
A
#
# COMPACT_ATOMS: atom_id res chain seq x y z
N MET A 1 13.50 -47.77 1.28
CA MET A 1 12.80 -46.83 2.18
C MET A 1 12.64 -45.54 1.40
N GLU A 2 11.44 -45.26 0.86
CA GLU A 2 11.22 -44.04 0.08
C GLU A 2 11.37 -42.82 0.97
N GLU A 3 12.28 -41.94 0.59
CA GLU A 3 12.50 -40.69 1.30
C GLU A 3 11.25 -39.81 1.21
N SER A 4 10.73 -39.38 2.37
CA SER A 4 9.49 -38.59 2.44
C SER A 4 9.65 -37.27 1.67
N SER A 5 8.55 -36.75 1.13
CA SER A 5 8.55 -35.45 0.42
C SER A 5 9.15 -34.32 1.27
N ALA A 6 8.93 -34.35 2.59
CA ALA A 6 9.50 -33.39 3.54
C ALA A 6 11.04 -33.53 3.67
N GLN A 7 11.57 -34.76 3.69
CA GLN A 7 13.01 -35.00 3.79
C GLN A 7 13.74 -34.60 2.50
N ARG A 8 13.16 -34.92 1.33
CA ARG A 8 13.65 -34.43 0.04
C ARG A 8 13.69 -32.90 -0.04
N ARG A 9 12.67 -32.23 0.51
CA ARG A 9 12.64 -30.76 0.64
C ARG A 9 13.81 -30.21 1.47
N LEU A 10 14.06 -30.80 2.64
CA LEU A 10 15.11 -30.37 3.54
C LEU A 10 16.49 -30.51 2.89
N ASN A 11 16.78 -31.65 2.27
CA ASN A 11 18.07 -31.92 1.65
C ASN A 11 18.38 -30.94 0.49
N THR A 12 17.41 -30.69 -0.39
CA THR A 12 17.58 -29.73 -1.51
C THR A 12 17.79 -28.30 -1.04
N VAL A 13 17.05 -27.86 -0.02
CA VAL A 13 17.23 -26.52 0.57
C VAL A 13 18.61 -26.42 1.22
N GLN A 14 19.02 -27.44 1.96
CA GLN A 14 20.31 -27.48 2.64
C GLN A 14 21.49 -27.45 1.64
N SER A 15 21.42 -28.19 0.53
CA SER A 15 22.46 -28.14 -0.50
C SER A 15 22.61 -26.75 -1.12
N HIS A 16 21.50 -26.02 -1.35
CA HIS A 16 21.57 -24.66 -1.89
C HIS A 16 22.12 -23.63 -0.89
N LEU A 17 21.89 -23.81 0.40
CA LEU A 17 22.45 -22.93 1.44
C LEU A 17 23.95 -23.16 1.64
N LEU A 18 24.43 -24.40 1.43
CA LEU A 18 25.84 -24.76 1.57
C LEU A 18 26.70 -24.37 0.37
N LEU A 19 26.16 -24.39 -0.85
CA LEU A 19 26.87 -24.04 -2.09
C LEU A 19 27.19 -22.53 -2.27
N GLY A 20 26.82 -21.68 -1.31
CA GLY A 20 27.13 -20.24 -1.31
C GLY A 20 28.48 -19.86 -0.68
N GLY A 21 29.24 -20.82 -0.15
CA GLY A 21 30.64 -20.65 0.25
C GLY A 21 31.53 -21.14 -0.88
N GLY A 22 32.35 -20.26 -1.47
CA GLY A 22 33.27 -20.62 -2.54
C GLY A 22 34.29 -21.68 -2.10
N ASP A 23 34.67 -22.51 -3.06
CA ASP A 23 35.68 -23.56 -2.98
C ASP A 23 36.96 -23.10 -2.26
N GLY A 24 37.35 -23.90 -1.27
CA GLY A 24 38.62 -23.82 -0.57
C GLY A 24 38.61 -24.87 0.53
N ASP A 25 39.34 -25.96 0.30
CA ASP A 25 39.75 -26.91 1.34
C ASP A 25 40.22 -26.13 2.58
N ASP A 26 39.51 -26.27 3.69
CA ASP A 26 40.13 -26.52 5.00
C ASP A 26 39.04 -26.78 6.06
N ASP A 27 39.21 -27.92 6.72
CA ASP A 27 38.53 -28.34 7.92
C ASP A 27 38.75 -27.30 9.04
N HIS A 28 37.77 -26.45 9.32
CA HIS A 28 37.59 -25.85 10.65
C HIS A 28 36.18 -25.29 10.85
N SER A 29 35.45 -25.93 11.77
CA SER A 29 34.44 -25.36 12.68
C SER A 29 33.79 -24.02 12.28
N LEU A 30 32.48 -24.09 12.01
CA LEU A 30 31.51 -22.99 12.07
C LEU A 30 31.87 -21.93 13.12
N ARG A 31 32.54 -20.85 12.71
CA ARG A 31 32.63 -19.61 13.50
C ARG A 31 31.71 -18.58 12.87
N LEU A 32 30.46 -18.56 13.37
CA LEU A 32 29.67 -17.34 13.43
C LEU A 32 30.49 -16.31 14.23
N GLN A 33 31.15 -15.37 13.57
CA GLN A 33 31.79 -14.25 14.26
C GLN A 33 30.77 -13.11 14.46
N PRO A 34 30.52 -12.67 15.71
CA PRO A 34 29.74 -11.48 15.97
C PRO A 34 30.65 -10.25 15.87
N ASN A 35 30.47 -9.43 14.84
CA ASN A 35 31.07 -8.09 14.83
C ASN A 35 30.13 -7.09 15.50
N PHE A 36 30.50 -6.67 16.70
CA PHE A 36 29.88 -5.58 17.44
C PHE A 36 30.39 -4.26 16.88
N THR A 37 29.78 -3.75 15.81
CA THR A 37 29.65 -2.32 15.47
C THR A 37 28.96 -2.24 14.10
N ALA A 38 27.84 -1.52 14.03
CA ALA A 38 26.89 -1.42 12.91
C ALA A 38 25.99 -2.65 12.69
N SER A 39 24.70 -2.46 13.00
CA SER A 39 23.60 -3.40 12.83
C SER A 39 23.23 -3.64 11.36
N LEU A 40 24.10 -4.31 10.61
CA LEU A 40 23.81 -4.87 9.29
C LEU A 40 24.43 -6.27 9.22
N GLN A 41 23.58 -7.30 9.39
CA GLN A 41 23.93 -8.66 9.01
C GLN A 41 24.11 -8.69 7.49
N PHE A 42 25.37 -8.68 7.04
CA PHE A 42 25.71 -9.05 5.67
C PHE A 42 25.50 -10.56 5.54
N VAL A 43 24.33 -10.93 5.02
CA VAL A 43 24.07 -12.28 4.51
C VAL A 43 25.00 -12.50 3.32
N ASN A 44 25.66 -13.65 3.31
CA ASN A 44 26.59 -14.08 2.27
C ASN A 44 26.04 -13.80 0.84
N SER A 45 26.91 -13.32 -0.03
CA SER A 45 26.58 -12.59 -1.25
C SER A 45 25.83 -13.40 -2.32
N TYR A 46 24.80 -12.77 -2.90
CA TYR A 46 24.08 -13.11 -4.16
C TYR A 46 22.92 -14.11 -4.17
N THR A 47 22.60 -14.83 -3.09
CA THR A 47 21.46 -15.77 -3.13
C THR A 47 20.20 -15.15 -2.53
N TYR A 48 19.25 -14.72 -3.39
CA TYR A 48 17.97 -14.14 -2.95
C TYR A 48 16.84 -15.17 -2.78
N SER A 49 16.97 -16.32 -3.43
CA SER A 49 15.96 -17.37 -3.44
C SER A 49 16.56 -18.77 -3.55
N VAL A 50 15.92 -19.75 -2.94
CA VAL A 50 16.21 -21.18 -3.11
C VAL A 50 15.20 -21.81 -4.07
N SER A 51 15.66 -22.74 -4.91
CA SER A 51 14.74 -23.60 -5.68
C SER A 51 14.09 -24.59 -4.72
N LEU A 52 12.77 -24.72 -4.81
CA LEU A 52 12.02 -25.77 -4.16
C LEU A 52 12.00 -27.02 -5.05
N PRO A 53 11.80 -28.22 -4.48
CA PRO A 53 11.70 -29.45 -5.26
C PRO A 53 10.39 -29.54 -6.04
N GLU A 54 9.39 -28.70 -5.74
CA GLU A 54 8.15 -28.65 -6.51
C GLU A 54 8.39 -28.24 -7.96
N LYS A 55 7.73 -28.97 -8.86
CA LYS A 55 7.61 -28.61 -10.27
C LYS A 55 6.17 -28.18 -10.53
N LEU A 56 6.00 -27.10 -11.29
CA LEU A 56 4.68 -26.73 -11.79
C LEU A 56 4.18 -27.82 -12.74
N GLN A 57 2.86 -28.05 -12.78
CA GLN A 57 2.24 -29.01 -13.70
C GLN A 57 2.56 -28.71 -15.18
N THR A 58 2.91 -27.46 -15.50
CA THR A 58 3.33 -27.00 -16.83
C THR A 58 4.80 -27.31 -17.17
N GLY A 59 5.54 -27.96 -16.27
CA GLY A 59 6.79 -28.69 -16.53
C GLY A 59 8.05 -27.88 -16.82
N LYS A 60 7.96 -26.58 -17.10
CA LYS A 60 9.11 -25.79 -17.58
C LYS A 60 9.82 -24.94 -16.53
N TRP A 61 9.18 -24.67 -15.39
CA TRP A 61 9.67 -23.66 -14.44
C TRP A 61 9.92 -24.25 -13.06
N ASN A 62 11.06 -23.89 -12.46
CA ASN A 62 11.35 -24.16 -11.06
C ASN A 62 10.51 -23.23 -10.17
N VAL A 63 10.07 -23.75 -9.03
CA VAL A 63 9.43 -22.94 -7.99
C VAL A 63 10.52 -22.41 -7.08
N TYR A 64 10.52 -21.11 -6.81
CA TYR A 64 11.51 -20.48 -5.94
C TYR A 64 10.87 -19.92 -4.66
N ARG A 65 11.65 -19.84 -3.59
CA ARG A 65 11.25 -19.23 -2.32
C ARG A 65 12.36 -18.38 -1.77
N SER A 66 12.03 -17.35 -0.99
CA SER A 66 13.03 -16.52 -0.32
C SER A 66 13.96 -17.36 0.56
N VAL A 67 15.26 -17.07 0.51
CA VAL A 67 16.27 -17.65 1.43
C VAL A 67 15.96 -17.37 2.91
N ARG A 68 15.18 -16.31 3.20
CA ARG A 68 14.78 -15.94 4.57
C ARG A 68 13.64 -16.77 5.13
N SER A 69 12.93 -17.52 4.28
CA SER A 69 11.89 -18.46 4.70
C SER A 69 11.86 -19.64 3.75
N PRO A 70 12.92 -20.47 3.70
CA PRO A 70 13.10 -21.45 2.63
C PRO A 70 12.21 -22.70 2.80
N LEU A 71 11.71 -22.94 4.01
CA LEU A 71 10.95 -24.16 4.35
C LEU A 71 9.43 -23.95 4.37
N LYS A 72 8.95 -22.73 4.62
CA LYS A 72 7.53 -22.43 4.78
C LYS A 72 7.13 -21.12 4.15
N LEU A 73 5.84 -20.96 3.82
CA LEU A 73 5.31 -19.67 3.40
C LEU A 73 5.14 -18.81 4.63
N LEU A 74 5.66 -17.59 4.59
CA LEU A 74 5.35 -16.62 5.61
C LEU A 74 4.00 -15.99 5.28
N SER A 75 2.94 -16.52 5.88
CA SER A 75 1.56 -16.06 5.68
C SER A 75 1.10 -15.03 6.72
N ARG A 76 1.88 -14.86 7.79
CA ARG A 76 1.60 -14.01 8.96
C ARG A 76 2.88 -13.38 9.48
N PHE A 77 2.77 -12.30 10.25
CA PHE A 77 3.91 -11.69 10.91
C PHE A 77 4.50 -12.68 11.93
N PRO A 78 5.83 -12.90 11.96
CA PRO A 78 6.45 -13.80 12.93
C PRO A 78 6.17 -13.41 14.38
N ASP A 79 6.19 -12.11 14.67
CA ASP A 79 6.05 -11.56 16.02
C ASP A 79 4.56 -11.40 16.43
N HIS A 80 3.65 -11.40 15.45
CA HIS A 80 2.19 -11.22 15.64
C HIS A 80 1.40 -12.20 14.75
N PRO A 81 1.47 -13.52 15.03
CA PRO A 81 0.85 -14.56 14.20
C PRO A 81 -0.68 -14.50 14.14
N GLU A 82 -1.31 -13.85 15.11
CA GLU A 82 -2.76 -13.60 15.20
C GLU A 82 -3.27 -12.64 14.13
N ILE A 83 -2.43 -11.77 13.58
CA ILE A 83 -2.81 -10.82 12.53
C ILE A 83 -3.03 -11.58 11.22
N GLY A 84 -4.27 -11.98 10.96
CA GLY A 84 -4.64 -12.77 9.79
C GLY A 84 -5.31 -11.99 8.67
N THR A 85 -5.84 -10.81 8.99
CA THR A 85 -6.60 -9.97 8.09
C THR A 85 -6.19 -8.51 8.18
N LEU A 86 -6.67 -7.71 7.23
CA LEU A 86 -6.49 -6.25 7.26
C LEU A 86 -7.18 -5.63 8.49
N HIS A 87 -8.31 -6.22 8.91
CA HIS A 87 -9.00 -5.78 10.12
C HIS A 87 -8.15 -6.00 11.36
N ASP A 88 -7.57 -7.20 11.51
CA ASP A 88 -6.70 -7.54 12.65
C ASP A 88 -5.48 -6.61 12.68
N ASN A 89 -4.88 -6.35 11.51
CA ASN A 89 -3.71 -5.47 11.41
C ASN A 89 -4.03 -4.04 11.85
N PHE A 90 -5.18 -3.50 11.45
CA PHE A 90 -5.59 -2.18 11.91
C PHE A 90 -6.00 -2.18 13.38
N GLN A 91 -6.61 -3.25 13.88
CA GLN A 91 -6.96 -3.39 15.29
C GLN A 91 -5.70 -3.40 16.17
N HIS A 92 -4.69 -4.16 15.79
CA HIS A 92 -3.36 -4.15 16.41
C HIS A 92 -2.75 -2.74 16.45
N ALA A 93 -2.84 -1.99 15.34
CA ALA A 93 -2.33 -0.62 15.28
C ALA A 93 -3.10 0.33 16.21
N VAL A 94 -4.42 0.20 16.30
CA VAL A 94 -5.25 1.02 17.19
C VAL A 94 -4.97 0.72 18.67
N GLU A 95 -4.72 -0.55 19.01
CA GLU A 95 -4.37 -0.96 20.37
C GLU A 95 -2.97 -0.48 20.78
N SER A 96 -2.02 -0.49 19.85
CA SER A 96 -0.62 -0.17 20.11
C SER A 96 -0.30 1.32 19.98
N TYR A 97 -0.98 2.03 19.07
CA TYR A 97 -0.61 3.37 18.60
C TYR A 97 -1.79 4.36 18.58
N ARG A 98 -2.80 4.13 19.43
CA ARG A 98 -4.08 4.88 19.42
C ARG A 98 -3.93 6.40 19.24
N ASP A 99 -3.05 7.01 20.02
CA ASP A 99 -2.89 8.47 20.08
C ASP A 99 -1.75 9.00 19.16
N TYR A 100 -1.14 8.11 18.38
CA TYR A 100 -0.07 8.48 17.45
C TYR A 100 -0.66 9.06 16.17
N LYS A 101 0.11 9.92 15.50
CA LYS A 101 -0.24 10.49 14.20
C LYS A 101 -0.42 9.37 13.18
N TYR A 102 -1.51 9.42 12.42
CA TYR A 102 -1.78 8.49 11.34
C TYR A 102 -1.99 9.18 10.00
N LEU A 103 -3.10 9.89 9.79
CA LEU A 103 -3.43 10.44 8.46
C LEU A 103 -3.24 11.96 8.43
N GLY A 104 -2.24 12.43 7.67
CA GLY A 104 -1.86 13.83 7.58
C GLY A 104 -2.26 14.46 6.24
N THR A 105 -2.94 15.60 6.25
CA THR A 105 -3.26 16.35 5.03
C THR A 105 -2.95 17.84 5.17
N ARG A 106 -2.69 18.51 4.05
CA ARG A 106 -2.46 19.97 4.01
C ARG A 106 -3.72 20.67 3.55
N ILE A 107 -4.31 21.48 4.42
CA ILE A 107 -5.52 22.25 4.08
C ILE A 107 -5.12 23.55 3.37
N ARG A 108 -5.83 23.87 2.28
CA ARG A 108 -5.74 25.18 1.63
C ARG A 108 -6.70 26.14 2.32
N GLN A 109 -6.18 27.13 3.03
CA GLN A 109 -6.97 28.22 3.59
C GLN A 109 -6.58 29.53 2.89
N GLY A 110 -7.54 30.22 2.28
CA GLY A 110 -7.30 31.51 1.60
C GLY A 110 -6.27 31.44 0.45
N GLY A 111 -6.19 30.31 -0.26
CA GLY A 111 -5.25 30.12 -1.38
C GLY A 111 -3.81 29.78 -0.96
N LYS A 112 -3.48 29.79 0.34
CA LYS A 112 -2.19 29.33 0.86
C LYS A 112 -2.30 27.91 1.42
N ILE A 113 -1.23 27.15 1.24
CA ILE A 113 -1.17 25.76 1.68
C ILE A 113 -0.56 25.73 3.07
N GLY A 114 -1.35 25.30 4.06
CA GLY A 114 -0.91 25.22 5.45
C GLY A 114 0.02 24.04 5.72
N ASP A 115 0.35 23.89 7.01
CA ASP A 115 1.06 22.74 7.55
C ASP A 115 0.19 21.48 7.53
N TYR A 116 0.81 20.33 7.77
CA TYR A 116 0.10 19.06 7.90
C TYR A 116 -0.76 19.04 9.16
N MET A 117 -2.06 18.84 8.96
CA MET A 117 -3.00 18.48 10.02
C MET A 117 -3.16 16.98 10.08
N TRP A 118 -3.09 16.42 11.28
CA TRP A 118 -3.02 14.98 11.52
C TRP A 118 -4.26 14.47 12.22
N MET A 119 -4.77 13.35 11.73
CA MET A 119 -5.68 12.47 12.44
C MET A 119 -4.87 11.36 13.12
N THR A 120 -5.23 11.00 14.34
CA THR A 120 -4.66 9.88 15.09
C THR A 120 -5.22 8.52 14.63
N TYR A 121 -4.57 7.42 15.00
CA TYR A 121 -5.12 6.08 14.76
C TYR A 121 -6.49 5.88 15.42
N GLY A 122 -6.70 6.42 16.63
CA GLY A 122 -7.97 6.35 17.36
C GLY A 122 -9.10 7.13 16.70
N GLU A 123 -8.81 8.32 16.16
CA GLU A 123 -9.77 9.09 15.37
C GLU A 123 -10.11 8.39 14.06
N ALA A 124 -9.11 7.81 13.39
CA ALA A 124 -9.31 7.01 12.18
C ALA A 124 -10.15 5.75 12.47
N ALA A 125 -9.97 5.11 13.63
CA ALA A 125 -10.78 3.98 14.07
C ALA A 125 -12.24 4.38 14.32
N THR A 126 -12.47 5.54 14.92
CA THR A 126 -13.81 6.09 15.13
C THR A 126 -14.49 6.41 13.80
N ALA A 127 -13.75 6.99 12.85
CA ALA A 127 -14.28 7.27 11.52
C ALA A 127 -14.55 5.98 10.72
N ARG A 128 -13.66 4.97 10.82
CA ARG A 128 -13.83 3.63 10.23
C ARG A 128 -15.15 2.99 10.66
N GLU A 129 -15.42 3.02 11.96
CA GLU A 129 -16.64 2.43 12.53
C GLU A 129 -17.89 3.16 12.07
N ALA A 130 -17.87 4.49 12.05
CA ALA A 130 -18.97 5.30 11.54
C ALA A 130 -19.24 5.04 10.06
N ILE A 131 -18.21 4.96 9.21
CA ILE A 131 -18.38 4.68 7.77
C ILE A 131 -19.01 3.30 7.57
N GLY A 132 -18.47 2.27 8.22
CA GLY A 132 -19.00 0.92 8.06
C GLY A 132 -20.43 0.77 8.57
N SER A 133 -20.75 1.38 9.72
CA SER A 133 -22.11 1.46 10.27
C SER A 133 -23.05 2.23 9.35
N GLY A 134 -22.61 3.34 8.76
CA GLY A 134 -23.37 4.10 7.79
C GLY A 134 -23.69 3.30 6.54
N LEU A 135 -22.72 2.53 6.02
CA LEU A 135 -22.96 1.64 4.87
C LEU A 135 -23.98 0.54 5.22
N ARG A 136 -23.91 -0.05 6.43
CA ARG A 136 -24.92 -1.01 6.93
C ARG A 136 -26.30 -0.36 7.03
N TYR A 137 -26.37 0.89 7.51
CA TYR A 137 -27.61 1.65 7.62
C TYR A 137 -28.29 1.86 6.26
N HIS A 138 -27.52 2.05 5.19
CA HIS A 138 -28.03 2.08 3.80
C HIS A 138 -28.19 0.69 3.16
N GLY A 139 -28.14 -0.37 3.97
CA GLY A 139 -28.47 -1.73 3.57
C GLY A 139 -27.36 -2.50 2.85
N LEU A 140 -26.09 -2.09 2.97
CA LEU A 140 -24.97 -2.88 2.45
C LEU A 140 -24.73 -4.14 3.28
N ASP A 141 -24.60 -5.27 2.58
CA ASP A 141 -24.34 -6.56 3.19
C ASP A 141 -22.88 -6.98 3.07
N LYS A 142 -22.47 -7.92 3.94
CA LYS A 142 -21.15 -8.55 3.84
C LYS A 142 -20.93 -9.05 2.41
N GLY A 143 -19.76 -8.76 1.85
CA GLY A 143 -19.39 -9.11 0.49
C GLY A 143 -19.78 -8.07 -0.57
N ALA A 144 -20.51 -7.00 -0.21
CA ALA A 144 -20.80 -5.93 -1.15
C ALA A 144 -19.51 -5.24 -1.63
N CYS A 145 -19.46 -4.93 -2.93
CA CYS A 145 -18.36 -4.20 -3.54
C CYS A 145 -18.53 -2.68 -3.33
N VAL A 146 -17.50 -2.03 -2.80
CA VAL A 146 -17.46 -0.60 -2.50
C VAL A 146 -16.36 0.06 -3.35
N GLY A 147 -16.79 0.92 -4.28
CA GLY A 147 -15.91 1.67 -5.16
C GLY A 147 -15.29 2.88 -4.46
N ALA A 148 -13.99 3.12 -4.69
CA ALA A 148 -13.32 4.34 -4.25
C ALA A 148 -12.74 5.08 -5.48
N TYR A 149 -13.37 6.20 -5.84
CA TYR A 149 -13.07 6.97 -7.05
C TYR A 149 -12.52 8.36 -6.71
N PHE A 150 -11.30 8.39 -6.16
CA PHE A 150 -10.54 9.62 -5.97
C PHE A 150 -9.06 9.33 -5.72
N ILE A 151 -8.25 10.37 -5.92
CA ILE A 151 -6.81 10.40 -5.62
C ILE A 151 -6.54 10.15 -4.13
N ASN A 152 -5.26 9.95 -3.80
CA ASN A 152 -4.84 9.69 -2.44
C ASN A 152 -5.29 10.78 -1.46
N ARG A 153 -6.00 10.35 -0.42
CA ARG A 153 -6.49 11.20 0.67
C ARG A 153 -6.84 10.37 1.90
N PRO A 154 -6.93 10.98 3.10
CA PRO A 154 -7.27 10.26 4.33
C PRO A 154 -8.54 9.42 4.23
N GLU A 155 -9.60 9.97 3.62
CA GLU A 155 -10.91 9.32 3.49
C GLU A 155 -10.85 8.05 2.64
N TRP A 156 -9.83 7.90 1.79
CA TRP A 156 -9.62 6.68 1.03
C TRP A 156 -9.27 5.51 1.97
N LEU A 157 -8.29 5.73 2.87
CA LEU A 157 -7.84 4.70 3.82
C LEU A 157 -8.89 4.44 4.90
N ILE A 158 -9.44 5.51 5.46
CA ILE A 158 -10.88 5.68 5.72
C ILE A 158 -11.79 4.48 5.41
N VAL A 159 -12.29 4.57 4.18
CA VAL A 159 -13.23 3.64 3.55
C VAL A 159 -12.62 2.24 3.41
N ASP A 160 -11.33 2.10 3.06
CA ASP A 160 -10.68 0.80 2.91
C ASP A 160 -10.63 0.02 4.24
N HIS A 161 -10.33 0.71 5.34
CA HIS A 161 -10.39 0.13 6.69
C HIS A 161 -11.81 -0.23 7.11
N ALA A 162 -12.81 0.57 6.71
CA ALA A 162 -14.21 0.27 6.97
C ALA A 162 -14.65 -0.97 6.17
N CYS A 163 -14.20 -1.09 4.91
CA CYS A 163 -14.43 -2.28 4.10
C CYS A 163 -13.86 -3.52 4.78
N ALA A 164 -12.62 -3.46 5.24
CA ALA A 164 -12.00 -4.55 5.97
C ALA A 164 -12.75 -4.91 7.26
N ALA A 165 -13.23 -3.94 8.04
CA ALA A 165 -13.89 -4.19 9.33
C ALA A 165 -15.31 -4.75 9.22
N TYR A 166 -15.98 -4.55 8.08
CA TYR A 166 -17.36 -4.98 7.84
C TYR A 166 -17.46 -6.03 6.72
N SER A 167 -16.32 -6.63 6.32
CA SER A 167 -16.24 -7.62 5.25
C SER A 167 -16.82 -7.14 3.90
N TYR A 168 -16.64 -5.86 3.55
CA TYR A 168 -16.91 -5.36 2.20
C TYR A 168 -15.68 -5.52 1.31
N ILE A 169 -15.91 -5.61 0.00
CA ILE A 169 -14.84 -5.74 -0.99
C ILE A 169 -14.50 -4.35 -1.52
N SER A 170 -13.29 -3.87 -1.24
CA SER A 170 -12.81 -2.58 -1.73
C SER A 170 -12.47 -2.67 -3.23
N VAL A 171 -13.01 -1.76 -4.04
CA VAL A 171 -12.78 -1.71 -5.51
C VAL A 171 -12.23 -0.32 -5.88
N PRO A 172 -10.90 -0.15 -5.93
CA PRO A 172 -10.33 1.13 -6.32
C PRO A 172 -10.59 1.46 -7.79
N LEU A 173 -11.05 2.67 -8.07
CA LEU A 173 -11.28 3.18 -9.42
C LEU A 173 -10.17 4.19 -9.77
N TYR A 174 -9.47 3.95 -10.88
CA TYR A 174 -8.45 4.87 -11.37
C TYR A 174 -9.11 6.11 -12.01
N ASP A 175 -8.79 7.28 -11.46
CA ASP A 175 -9.11 8.61 -12.01
C ASP A 175 -8.49 8.86 -13.40
N THR A 176 -7.41 8.16 -13.72
CA THR A 176 -6.64 8.32 -14.96
C THR A 176 -7.05 7.40 -16.11
N LEU A 177 -7.90 6.40 -15.88
CA LEU A 177 -8.31 5.43 -16.92
C LEU A 177 -9.50 5.90 -17.77
N GLY A 178 -10.15 7.00 -17.38
CA GLY A 178 -11.28 7.58 -18.11
C GLY A 178 -12.63 6.91 -17.83
N PRO A 179 -13.73 7.54 -18.26
CA PRO A 179 -15.10 7.15 -17.89
C PRO A 179 -15.48 5.74 -18.35
N ASP A 180 -15.08 5.31 -19.55
CA ASP A 180 -15.46 4.00 -20.09
C ASP A 180 -14.84 2.85 -19.30
N ALA A 181 -13.58 3.00 -18.89
CA ALA A 181 -12.91 2.03 -18.04
C ALA A 181 -13.56 1.97 -16.65
N VAL A 182 -13.89 3.13 -16.07
CA VAL A 182 -14.58 3.19 -14.77
C VAL A 182 -15.96 2.54 -14.85
N LYS A 183 -16.76 2.86 -15.87
CA LYS A 183 -18.06 2.22 -16.12
C LYS A 183 -17.94 0.70 -16.25
N PHE A 184 -16.95 0.23 -17.04
CA PHE A 184 -16.68 -1.20 -17.17
C PHE A 184 -16.37 -1.84 -15.82
N VAL A 185 -15.47 -1.23 -15.03
CA VAL A 185 -15.07 -1.75 -13.71
C VAL A 185 -16.26 -1.82 -12.75
N VAL A 186 -17.07 -0.76 -12.68
CA VAL A 186 -18.24 -0.67 -11.80
C VAL A 186 -19.23 -1.80 -12.10
N ASN A 187 -19.53 -2.03 -13.38
CA ASN A 187 -20.43 -3.11 -13.79
C ASN A 187 -19.79 -4.50 -13.59
N HIS A 188 -18.52 -4.68 -13.94
CA HIS A 188 -17.85 -5.97 -13.87
C HIS A 188 -17.60 -6.44 -12.42
N ALA A 189 -17.36 -5.51 -11.50
CA ALA A 189 -17.23 -5.82 -10.07
C ALA A 189 -18.55 -5.78 -9.29
N ASP A 190 -19.68 -5.50 -9.95
CA ASP A 190 -20.98 -5.34 -9.31
C ASP A 190 -20.94 -4.37 -8.11
N VAL A 191 -20.34 -3.19 -8.32
CA VAL A 191 -20.15 -2.19 -7.27
C VAL A 191 -21.49 -1.63 -6.81
N GLN A 192 -21.75 -1.62 -5.50
CA GLN A 192 -23.04 -1.22 -4.93
C GLN A 192 -23.01 0.17 -4.28
N ALA A 193 -21.85 0.58 -3.77
CA ALA A 193 -21.64 1.93 -3.26
C ALA A 193 -20.36 2.52 -3.84
N ILE A 194 -20.36 3.82 -4.17
CA ILE A 194 -19.17 4.52 -4.67
C ILE A 194 -18.89 5.74 -3.79
N PHE A 195 -17.67 5.82 -3.27
CA PHE A 195 -17.13 7.04 -2.69
C PHE A 195 -16.41 7.83 -3.79
N CYS A 196 -16.77 9.10 -3.97
CA CYS A 196 -16.19 9.98 -5.00
C CYS A 196 -15.93 11.39 -4.45
N THR A 197 -15.21 12.23 -5.19
CA THR A 197 -15.18 13.69 -4.98
C THR A 197 -16.23 14.38 -5.85
N PRO A 198 -16.50 15.69 -5.68
CA PRO A 198 -17.34 16.45 -6.60
C PRO A 198 -16.86 16.37 -8.07
N GLU A 199 -15.55 16.35 -8.31
CA GLU A 199 -14.99 16.29 -9.67
C GLU A 199 -15.28 14.95 -10.34
N THR A 200 -15.06 13.84 -9.63
CA THR A 200 -15.30 12.48 -10.13
C THR A 200 -16.80 12.12 -10.15
N LEU A 201 -17.61 12.77 -9.30
CA LEU A 201 -19.07 12.71 -9.37
C LEU A 201 -19.57 13.19 -10.74
N ASN A 202 -19.06 14.32 -11.25
CA ASN A 202 -19.46 14.82 -12.56
C ASN A 202 -19.26 13.78 -13.66
N THR A 203 -18.17 13.01 -13.58
CA THR A 203 -17.92 11.89 -14.49
C THR A 203 -18.92 10.74 -14.27
N LEU A 204 -19.19 10.34 -13.03
CA LEU A 204 -20.18 9.28 -12.74
C LEU A 204 -21.57 9.62 -13.26
N LEU A 205 -21.97 10.90 -13.15
CA LEU A 205 -23.30 11.37 -13.60
C LEU A 205 -23.51 11.21 -15.10
N THR A 206 -22.45 11.21 -15.92
CA THR A 206 -22.62 11.05 -17.38
C THR A 206 -23.05 9.64 -17.79
N PHE A 207 -22.87 8.65 -16.91
CA PHE A 207 -23.22 7.25 -17.16
C PHE A 207 -23.93 6.57 -15.98
N VAL A 208 -24.48 7.33 -15.02
CA VAL A 208 -25.10 6.76 -13.80
C VAL A 208 -26.27 5.81 -14.11
N SER A 209 -26.98 6.03 -15.22
CA SER A 209 -28.04 5.14 -15.69
C SER A 209 -27.53 3.82 -16.29
N GLU A 210 -26.23 3.71 -16.58
CA GLU A 210 -25.57 2.53 -17.15
C GLU A 210 -24.85 1.67 -16.10
N ILE A 211 -24.97 2.01 -14.81
CA ILE A 211 -24.36 1.29 -13.68
C ILE A 211 -25.43 0.85 -12.65
N PRO A 212 -26.36 -0.03 -13.03
CA PRO A 212 -27.59 -0.31 -12.27
C PRO A 212 -27.36 -0.99 -10.91
N SER A 213 -26.18 -1.56 -10.68
CA SER A 213 -25.79 -2.16 -9.40
C SER A 213 -25.55 -1.10 -8.31
N VAL A 214 -25.17 0.11 -8.69
CA VAL A 214 -24.86 1.19 -7.75
C VAL A 214 -26.16 1.74 -7.18
N ARG A 215 -26.30 1.65 -5.86
CA ARG A 215 -27.45 2.17 -5.11
C ARG A 215 -27.13 3.35 -4.22
N LEU A 216 -25.84 3.58 -3.94
CA LEU A 216 -25.37 4.65 -3.06
C LEU A 216 -24.12 5.32 -3.65
N ILE A 217 -24.14 6.65 -3.74
CA ILE A 217 -22.96 7.46 -4.04
C ILE A 217 -22.71 8.41 -2.86
N VAL A 218 -21.48 8.40 -2.35
CA VAL A 218 -21.05 9.17 -1.18
C VAL A 218 -19.99 10.16 -1.61
N VAL A 219 -20.27 11.45 -1.44
CA VAL A 219 -19.42 12.54 -1.96
C VAL A 219 -18.54 13.11 -0.85
N VAL A 220 -17.23 12.93 -0.99
CA VAL A 220 -16.20 13.45 -0.07
C VAL A 220 -15.85 14.89 -0.42
N GLY A 221 -16.05 15.80 0.52
CA GLY A 221 -15.89 17.24 0.31
C GLY A 221 -17.11 17.94 -0.32
N GLY A 222 -18.21 17.21 -0.55
CA GLY A 222 -19.51 17.80 -0.86
C GLY A 222 -20.31 18.14 0.39
N VAL A 223 -21.28 19.05 0.24
CA VAL A 223 -22.30 19.36 1.25
C VAL A 223 -23.65 19.01 0.66
N ASP A 224 -24.53 18.36 1.44
CA ASP A 224 -25.78 17.78 0.91
C ASP A 224 -26.66 18.79 0.18
N GLU A 225 -26.72 20.05 0.62
CA GLU A 225 -27.52 21.10 -0.03
C GLU A 225 -27.03 21.44 -1.44
N ASN A 226 -25.75 21.18 -1.73
CA ASN A 226 -25.11 21.47 -3.02
C ASN A 226 -24.97 20.24 -3.91
N LEU A 227 -25.47 19.08 -3.49
CA LEU A 227 -25.42 17.87 -4.30
C LEU A 227 -26.50 17.94 -5.40
N PRO A 228 -26.16 17.55 -6.64
CA PRO A 228 -27.12 17.58 -7.73
C PRO A 228 -28.26 16.59 -7.48
N LEU A 229 -29.47 16.97 -7.89
CA LEU A 229 -30.59 16.03 -7.94
C LEU A 229 -30.31 14.98 -9.02
N LEU A 230 -30.38 13.71 -8.64
CA LEU A 230 -30.23 12.61 -9.57
C LEU A 230 -31.52 12.43 -10.39
N PRO A 231 -31.43 12.25 -11.71
CA PRO A 231 -32.59 11.93 -12.53
C PRO A 231 -33.05 10.50 -12.24
N SER A 232 -34.12 10.34 -11.44
CA SER A 232 -34.92 9.12 -11.24
C SER A 232 -34.18 7.78 -11.32
N SER A 233 -32.97 7.67 -10.78
CA SER A 233 -32.06 6.54 -11.03
C SER A 233 -32.10 5.48 -9.92
N GLY A 234 -32.93 5.67 -8.88
CA GLY A 234 -32.93 4.79 -7.70
C GLY A 234 -31.65 4.87 -6.85
N VAL A 235 -30.63 5.58 -7.32
CA VAL A 235 -29.36 5.80 -6.62
C VAL A 235 -29.53 6.90 -5.58
N LYS A 236 -29.12 6.62 -4.35
CA LYS A 236 -29.08 7.61 -3.28
C LYS A 236 -27.75 8.37 -3.33
N LEU A 237 -27.80 9.70 -3.33
CA LEU A 237 -26.63 10.57 -3.29
C LEU A 237 -26.58 11.28 -1.93
N ILE A 238 -25.47 11.16 -1.20
CA ILE A 238 -25.27 11.81 0.09
C ILE A 238 -23.83 12.33 0.26
N SER A 239 -23.65 13.28 1.17
CA SER A 239 -22.33 13.71 1.60
C SER A 239 -21.64 12.67 2.49
N TYR A 240 -20.31 12.70 2.49
CA TYR A 240 -19.50 11.88 3.40
C TYR A 240 -19.79 12.18 4.88
N LEU A 241 -20.06 13.44 5.22
CA LEU A 241 -20.39 13.85 6.59
C LEU A 241 -21.74 13.29 7.05
N LYS A 242 -22.74 13.25 6.16
CA LYS A 242 -24.03 12.64 6.45
C LYS A 242 -23.92 11.15 6.71
N LEU A 243 -23.17 10.42 5.87
CA LEU A 243 -22.92 9.00 6.09
C LEU A 243 -22.28 8.75 7.47
N ILE A 244 -21.27 9.55 7.84
CA ILE A 244 -20.64 9.46 9.16
C ILE A 244 -21.66 9.74 10.28
N GLY A 245 -22.49 10.77 10.12
CA GLY A 245 -23.51 11.13 11.11
C GLY A 245 -24.55 10.03 11.32
N GLU A 246 -25.06 9.46 10.23
CA GLU A 246 -25.99 8.32 10.25
C GLU A 246 -25.34 7.10 10.90
N GLY A 247 -24.09 6.77 10.53
CA GLY A 247 -23.34 5.68 11.12
C GLY A 247 -23.07 5.84 12.61
N ARG A 248 -22.70 7.04 13.07
CA ARG A 248 -22.52 7.35 14.51
C ARG A 248 -23.82 7.24 15.30
N SER A 249 -24.94 7.57 14.67
CA SER A 249 -26.27 7.50 15.30
C SER A 249 -26.81 6.06 15.38
N SER A 250 -26.26 5.15 14.56
CA SER A 250 -26.68 3.74 14.52
C SER A 250 -25.45 2.84 14.35
N LEU A 251 -24.60 2.79 15.38
CA LEU A 251 -23.41 1.95 15.38
C LEU A 251 -23.80 0.48 15.23
N GLN A 252 -23.10 -0.20 14.33
CA GLN A 252 -23.24 -1.62 14.07
C GLN A 252 -21.97 -2.34 14.54
N PRO A 253 -22.08 -3.57 15.07
CA PRO A 253 -20.90 -4.35 15.40
C PRO A 253 -20.06 -4.63 14.15
N PHE A 254 -18.74 -4.71 14.32
CA PHE A 254 -17.86 -5.16 13.24
C PHE A 254 -18.24 -6.57 12.77
N ILE A 255 -18.01 -6.82 11.49
CA ILE A 255 -18.21 -8.12 10.85
C ILE A 255 -16.84 -8.54 10.31
N PRO A 256 -15.94 -9.03 11.19
CA PRO A 256 -14.56 -9.28 10.82
C PRO A 256 -14.47 -10.38 9.74
N PRO A 257 -13.59 -10.22 8.74
CA PRO A 257 -13.42 -11.16 7.64
C PRO A 257 -12.59 -12.37 8.08
N LYS A 258 -12.63 -13.42 7.27
CA LYS A 258 -11.63 -14.49 7.32
C LYS A 258 -10.46 -14.19 6.39
N PRO A 259 -9.27 -14.76 6.62
CA PRO A 259 -8.14 -14.57 5.72
C PRO A 259 -8.40 -14.95 4.27
N GLU A 260 -9.30 -15.90 4.03
CA GLU A 260 -9.67 -16.38 2.69
C GLU A 260 -10.72 -15.48 2.01
N ASP A 261 -11.37 -14.59 2.77
CA ASP A 261 -12.35 -13.65 2.23
C ASP A 261 -11.63 -12.62 1.33
N VAL A 262 -12.34 -12.18 0.28
CA VAL A 262 -11.84 -11.16 -0.65
C VAL A 262 -11.76 -9.82 0.08
N ALA A 263 -10.58 -9.22 0.11
CA ALA A 263 -10.39 -7.88 0.64
C ALA A 263 -10.64 -6.81 -0.43
N THR A 264 -10.21 -7.10 -1.66
CA THR A 264 -10.20 -6.12 -2.73
C THR A 264 -10.09 -6.72 -4.12
N ILE A 265 -10.59 -5.97 -5.11
CA ILE A 265 -10.39 -6.25 -6.52
C ILE A 265 -9.64 -5.07 -7.15
N CYS A 266 -8.38 -5.28 -7.51
CA CYS A 266 -7.56 -4.28 -8.19
C CYS A 266 -7.60 -4.49 -9.70
N TYR A 267 -8.04 -3.49 -10.46
CA TYR A 267 -8.05 -3.57 -11.92
C TYR A 267 -6.72 -3.14 -12.53
N THR A 268 -6.30 -3.84 -13.57
CA THR A 268 -5.09 -3.52 -14.34
C THR A 268 -5.45 -3.36 -15.81
N SER A 269 -4.78 -2.45 -16.52
CA SER A 269 -5.10 -2.12 -17.92
C SER A 269 -4.96 -3.30 -18.89
N GLY A 270 -4.26 -4.38 -18.49
CA GLY A 270 -4.05 -5.56 -19.33
C GLY A 270 -3.33 -5.25 -20.64
N THR A 271 -2.90 -6.29 -21.36
CA THR A 271 -2.37 -6.14 -22.72
C THR A 271 -3.46 -6.03 -23.78
N THR A 272 -4.70 -6.40 -23.42
CA THR A 272 -5.86 -6.52 -24.31
C THR A 272 -6.75 -5.29 -24.34
N GLY A 273 -6.37 -4.19 -23.67
CA GLY A 273 -7.13 -2.93 -23.60
C GLY A 273 -8.28 -2.95 -22.59
N THR A 274 -8.98 -4.08 -22.42
CA THR A 274 -10.01 -4.24 -21.37
C THR A 274 -9.37 -4.48 -19.99
N PRO A 275 -9.74 -3.70 -18.95
CA PRO A 275 -9.21 -3.91 -17.61
C PRO A 275 -9.52 -5.31 -17.05
N LYS A 276 -8.56 -5.91 -16.34
CA LYS A 276 -8.73 -7.21 -15.67
C LYS A 276 -8.69 -7.03 -14.15
N GLY A 277 -9.71 -7.52 -13.46
CA GLY A 277 -9.82 -7.47 -12.00
C GLY A 277 -9.00 -8.57 -11.33
N VAL A 278 -7.98 -8.19 -10.56
CA VAL A 278 -7.18 -9.09 -9.74
C VAL A 278 -7.83 -9.20 -8.37
N VAL A 279 -8.37 -10.37 -8.05
CA VAL A 279 -9.00 -10.67 -6.76
C VAL A 279 -7.90 -10.95 -5.73
N LEU A 280 -7.87 -10.18 -4.65
CA LEU A 280 -6.91 -10.32 -3.57
C LEU A 280 -7.63 -10.56 -2.24
N THR A 281 -7.27 -11.65 -1.58
CA THR A 281 -7.80 -12.00 -0.25
C THR A 281 -7.06 -11.22 0.85
N HIS A 282 -7.67 -11.14 2.02
CA HIS A 282 -7.01 -10.59 3.21
C HIS A 282 -5.67 -11.27 3.51
N GLY A 283 -5.64 -12.60 3.41
CA GLY A 283 -4.44 -13.41 3.64
C GLY A 283 -3.33 -13.16 2.62
N ASN A 284 -3.66 -12.88 1.35
CA ASN A 284 -2.65 -12.51 0.35
C ASN A 284 -1.92 -11.22 0.73
N LEU A 285 -2.69 -10.21 1.17
CA LEU A 285 -2.16 -8.90 1.54
C LEU A 285 -1.30 -8.95 2.80
N ILE A 286 -1.77 -9.67 3.83
CA ILE A 286 -1.00 -9.88 5.07
C ILE A 286 0.28 -10.69 4.80
N ALA A 287 0.20 -11.76 4.01
CA ALA A 287 1.38 -12.55 3.65
C ALA A 287 2.45 -11.71 2.92
N SER A 288 2.02 -10.81 2.03
CA SER A 288 2.91 -9.89 1.31
C SER A 288 3.71 -9.01 2.28
N VAL A 289 3.03 -8.36 3.22
CA VAL A 289 3.65 -7.44 4.18
C VAL A 289 4.43 -8.17 5.28
N ALA A 290 3.97 -9.35 5.70
CA ALA A 290 4.75 -10.21 6.58
C ALA A 290 6.06 -10.64 5.91
N GLY A 291 6.04 -10.94 4.61
CA GLY A 291 7.25 -11.24 3.84
C GLY A 291 8.22 -10.05 3.79
N SER A 292 7.72 -8.84 3.55
CA SER A 292 8.56 -7.63 3.50
C SER A 292 9.14 -7.25 4.87
N SER A 293 8.42 -7.51 5.96
CA SER A 293 8.87 -7.22 7.33
C SER A 293 10.14 -7.97 7.76
N LEU A 294 10.44 -9.10 7.10
CA LEU A 294 11.71 -9.80 7.29
C LEU A 294 12.93 -9.00 6.80
N SER A 295 12.72 -8.06 5.88
CA SER A 295 13.81 -7.31 5.22
C SER A 295 13.81 -5.82 5.58
N ILE A 296 12.65 -5.25 5.80
CA ILE A 296 12.48 -3.83 6.06
C ILE A 296 11.63 -3.69 7.32
N LYS A 297 12.20 -3.06 8.34
CA LYS A 297 11.49 -2.68 9.56
C LYS A 297 11.31 -1.18 9.58
N PHE A 298 10.12 -0.74 9.94
CA PHE A 298 9.81 0.66 10.22
C PHE A 298 9.63 0.84 11.73
N ASN A 299 9.58 2.10 12.15
CA ASN A 299 9.32 2.51 13.52
C ASN A 299 8.08 3.39 13.55
N CYS A 300 7.38 3.42 14.69
CA CYS A 300 6.23 4.30 14.89
C CYS A 300 6.57 5.81 14.85
N SER A 301 7.86 6.16 14.88
CA SER A 301 8.35 7.53 14.67
C SER A 301 8.55 7.89 13.20
N ASP A 302 8.45 6.93 12.28
CA ASP A 302 8.62 7.16 10.86
C ASP A 302 7.44 7.94 10.26
N ILE A 303 7.74 8.64 9.17
CA ILE A 303 6.78 9.40 8.39
C ILE A 303 6.87 8.95 6.93
N TYR A 304 5.75 8.48 6.40
CA TYR A 304 5.57 8.06 5.02
C TYR A 304 4.84 9.13 4.21
N ILE A 305 5.23 9.32 2.95
CA ILE A 305 4.49 10.17 2.01
C ILE A 305 3.65 9.34 1.04
N SER A 306 2.32 9.53 1.08
CA SER A 306 1.40 8.89 0.15
C SER A 306 1.17 9.76 -1.08
N TYR A 307 1.78 9.37 -2.19
CA TYR A 307 1.58 9.99 -3.51
C TYR A 307 1.47 8.96 -4.66
N LEU A 308 1.92 7.72 -4.44
CA LEU A 308 1.70 6.63 -5.39
C LEU A 308 0.22 6.25 -5.37
N PRO A 309 -0.46 6.02 -6.51
CA PRO A 309 -1.90 5.84 -6.53
C PRO A 309 -2.38 4.72 -5.59
N LEU A 310 -3.31 5.03 -4.67
CA LEU A 310 -3.89 4.04 -3.75
C LEU A 310 -4.66 2.92 -4.48
N ALA A 311 -5.08 3.16 -5.72
CA ALA A 311 -5.65 2.13 -6.58
C ALA A 311 -4.64 1.03 -6.98
N HIS A 312 -3.34 1.33 -6.88
CA HIS A 312 -2.28 0.40 -7.23
C HIS A 312 -1.81 -0.41 -6.00
N ILE A 313 -1.65 -1.72 -6.18
CA ILE A 313 -1.29 -2.65 -5.09
C ILE A 313 0.03 -2.32 -4.38
N TYR A 314 0.97 -1.69 -5.10
CA TYR A 314 2.25 -1.26 -4.52
C TYR A 314 2.06 -0.26 -3.38
N GLU A 315 1.26 0.80 -3.60
CA GLU A 315 0.96 1.77 -2.54
C GLU A 315 0.22 1.09 -1.39
N ARG A 316 -0.77 0.24 -1.70
CA ARG A 316 -1.53 -0.45 -0.66
C ARG A 316 -0.68 -1.33 0.23
N THR A 317 0.32 -2.01 -0.34
CA THR A 317 1.26 -2.81 0.44
C THR A 317 2.08 -1.92 1.40
N ASN A 318 2.49 -0.73 0.96
CA ASN A 318 3.17 0.25 1.81
C ASN A 318 2.24 0.75 2.95
N GLN A 319 0.96 1.01 2.65
CA GLN A 319 -0.02 1.44 3.64
C GLN A 319 -0.31 0.37 4.70
N ILE A 320 -0.42 -0.89 4.29
CA ILE A 320 -0.63 -2.02 5.23
C ILE A 320 0.61 -2.20 6.12
N SER A 321 1.81 -2.01 5.57
CA SER A 321 3.07 -2.00 6.33
C SER A 321 3.12 -0.84 7.32
N ALA A 322 2.73 0.36 6.87
CA ALA A 322 2.69 1.56 7.70
C ALA A 322 1.74 1.38 8.90
N VAL A 323 0.57 0.79 8.68
CA VAL A 323 -0.39 0.46 9.74
C VAL A 323 0.22 -0.49 10.77
N TYR A 324 0.84 -1.59 10.33
CA TYR A 324 1.45 -2.57 11.24
C TYR A 324 2.49 -1.94 12.19
N TYR A 325 3.29 -1.00 11.68
CA TYR A 325 4.35 -0.35 12.46
C TYR A 325 3.95 0.97 13.14
N GLY A 326 2.69 1.41 13.02
CA GLY A 326 2.23 2.68 13.62
C GLY A 326 2.81 3.93 12.97
N VAL A 327 3.10 3.87 11.67
CA VAL A 327 3.75 4.95 10.89
C VAL A 327 2.77 6.06 10.53
N ALA A 328 3.20 7.30 10.66
CA ALA A 328 2.43 8.45 10.21
C ALA A 328 2.46 8.57 8.67
N VAL A 329 1.31 8.74 8.03
CA VAL A 329 1.12 8.84 6.58
C VAL A 329 0.66 10.25 6.19
N GLY A 330 1.56 11.03 5.61
CA GLY A 330 1.25 12.34 5.04
C GLY A 330 0.87 12.24 3.56
N PHE A 331 -0.28 12.79 3.18
CA PHE A 331 -0.74 12.82 1.79
C PHE A 331 -0.12 14.01 1.02
N TYR A 332 0.23 13.77 -0.24
CA TYR A 332 0.56 14.85 -1.16
C TYR A 332 -0.68 15.67 -1.53
N GLN A 333 -0.49 16.85 -2.13
CA GLN A 333 -1.58 17.77 -2.47
C GLN A 333 -2.44 17.36 -3.68
N GLY A 334 -2.23 16.16 -4.25
CA GLY A 334 -2.91 15.73 -5.47
C GLY A 334 -2.21 16.13 -6.78
N ASP A 335 -1.19 16.99 -6.71
CA ASP A 335 -0.44 17.47 -7.87
C ASP A 335 1.00 16.94 -7.84
N SER A 336 1.31 15.99 -8.73
CA SER A 336 2.66 15.42 -8.84
C SER A 336 3.73 16.45 -9.21
N LEU A 337 3.35 17.60 -9.78
CA LEU A 337 4.31 18.68 -10.08
C LEU A 337 4.83 19.34 -8.79
N LYS A 338 4.00 19.36 -7.74
CA LYS A 338 4.29 19.98 -6.42
C LYS A 338 4.84 19.02 -5.39
N LEU A 339 5.12 17.77 -5.78
CA LEU A 339 5.58 16.73 -4.86
C LEU A 339 6.86 17.12 -4.11
N MET A 340 7.78 17.88 -4.72
CA MET A 340 9.00 18.35 -4.03
C MET A 340 8.68 19.33 -2.90
N ASP A 341 7.66 20.17 -3.06
CA ASP A 341 7.21 21.09 -2.01
C ASP A 341 6.56 20.31 -0.86
N ASP A 342 5.85 19.24 -1.17
CA ASP A 342 5.28 18.34 -0.16
C ASP A 342 6.36 17.55 0.58
N LEU A 343 7.38 17.06 -0.11
CA LEU A 343 8.53 16.41 0.51
C LEU A 343 9.30 17.35 1.43
N ALA A 344 9.50 18.61 1.01
CA ALA A 344 10.16 19.62 1.82
C ALA A 344 9.37 19.95 3.10
N ALA A 345 8.04 20.03 3.00
CA ALA A 345 7.17 20.31 4.14
C ALA A 345 7.02 19.11 5.09
N LEU A 346 6.80 17.90 4.54
CA LEU A 346 6.53 16.69 5.33
C LEU A 346 7.80 16.09 5.94
N ARG A 347 8.94 16.22 5.26
CA ARG A 347 10.23 15.60 5.62
C ARG A 347 10.09 14.09 5.93
N PRO A 348 9.56 13.28 5.00
CA PRO A 348 9.31 11.87 5.26
C PRO A 348 10.63 11.11 5.50
N THR A 349 10.60 10.14 6.41
CA THR A 349 11.70 9.19 6.65
C THR A 349 11.60 7.96 5.75
N ILE A 350 10.41 7.68 5.23
CA ILE A 350 10.14 6.59 4.29
C ILE A 350 9.66 7.18 2.96
N PHE A 351 10.40 6.88 1.88
CA PHE A 351 10.09 7.35 0.54
C PHE A 351 10.09 6.19 -0.47
N CYS A 352 8.95 5.51 -0.58
CA CYS A 352 8.73 4.51 -1.61
C CYS A 352 8.50 5.19 -2.96
N SER A 353 9.21 4.76 -4.00
CA SER A 353 9.15 5.44 -5.30
C SER A 353 9.38 4.50 -6.48
N VAL A 354 9.22 5.06 -7.68
CA VAL A 354 9.28 4.38 -8.97
C VAL A 354 10.35 5.01 -9.86
N PRO A 355 10.95 4.25 -10.80
CA PRO A 355 12.06 4.72 -11.63
C PRO A 355 11.82 6.07 -12.31
N ARG A 356 10.60 6.30 -12.82
CA ARG A 356 10.24 7.55 -13.49
C ARG A 356 10.41 8.78 -12.59
N LEU A 357 10.08 8.68 -11.30
CA LEU A 357 10.24 9.80 -10.38
C LEU A 357 11.71 10.00 -10.01
N TYR A 358 12.48 8.93 -9.82
CA TYR A 358 13.93 9.04 -9.62
C TYR A 358 14.62 9.72 -10.79
N ASN A 359 14.24 9.40 -12.04
CA ASN A 359 14.75 10.09 -13.21
C ASN A 359 14.40 11.58 -13.19
N ARG A 360 13.16 11.94 -12.85
CA ARG A 360 12.76 13.36 -12.73
C ARG A 360 13.55 14.12 -11.65
N ILE A 361 13.82 13.48 -10.51
CA ILE A 361 14.68 14.04 -9.46
C ILE A 361 16.10 14.26 -9.99
N TYR A 362 16.65 13.24 -10.66
CA TYR A 362 17.97 13.30 -11.27
C TYR A 362 18.08 14.43 -12.30
N ASP A 363 17.09 14.55 -13.19
CA ASP A 363 17.05 15.61 -14.21
C ASP A 363 16.96 16.99 -13.57
N GLY A 364 16.12 17.14 -12.54
CA GLY A 364 15.97 18.38 -11.78
C GLY A 364 17.27 18.82 -11.09
N ILE A 365 17.96 17.88 -10.42
CA ILE A 365 19.26 18.13 -9.80
C ILE A 365 20.29 18.50 -10.86
N THR A 366 20.36 17.73 -11.95
CA THR A 366 21.32 17.95 -13.04
C THR A 366 21.13 19.32 -13.69
N ALA A 367 19.88 19.74 -13.92
CA ALA A 367 19.56 21.06 -14.45
C ALA A 367 19.99 22.17 -13.48
N ALA A 368 19.65 22.04 -12.19
CA ALA A 368 20.05 23.00 -11.16
C ALA A 368 21.58 23.15 -11.08
N VAL A 369 22.31 22.04 -11.11
CA VAL A 369 23.78 22.00 -11.11
C VAL A 369 24.35 22.72 -12.33
N LYS A 370 23.86 22.44 -13.54
CA LYS A 370 24.29 23.13 -14.78
C LYS A 370 24.06 24.64 -14.73
N THR A 371 22.96 25.08 -14.10
CA THR A 371 22.65 26.51 -13.95
C THR A 371 23.41 27.19 -12.81
N SER A 372 24.12 26.42 -11.96
CA SER A 372 24.78 26.94 -10.75
C SER A 372 26.18 27.55 -10.99
N GLY A 373 26.69 27.47 -12.23
CA GLY A 373 27.99 27.99 -12.65
C GLY A 373 29.10 26.94 -12.62
N ALA A 374 30.13 27.15 -13.45
CA ALA A 374 31.15 26.14 -13.76
C ALA A 374 31.92 25.60 -12.54
N LEU A 375 32.16 26.43 -11.52
CA LEU A 375 32.87 26.02 -10.30
C LEU A 375 32.02 25.04 -9.47
N LYS A 376 30.74 25.36 -9.25
CA LYS A 376 29.81 24.53 -8.48
C LYS A 376 29.52 23.21 -9.20
N GLU A 377 29.39 23.25 -10.52
CA GLU A 377 29.24 22.05 -11.35
C GLU A 377 30.45 21.10 -11.23
N LYS A 378 31.68 21.62 -11.36
CA LYS A 378 32.90 20.80 -11.21
C LYS A 378 32.99 20.16 -9.83
N LEU A 379 32.71 20.93 -8.77
CA LEU A 379 32.69 20.42 -7.39
C LEU A 379 31.65 19.32 -7.19
N PHE A 380 30.42 19.54 -7.68
CA PHE A 380 29.35 18.54 -7.61
C PHE A 380 29.74 17.25 -8.35
N ASN A 381 30.23 17.35 -9.58
CA ASN A 381 30.59 16.20 -10.39
C ASN A 381 31.75 15.39 -9.77
N ALA A 382 32.75 16.07 -9.19
CA ALA A 382 33.85 15.41 -8.48
C ALA A 382 33.33 14.61 -7.26
N ALA A 383 32.48 15.24 -6.44
CA ALA A 383 31.88 14.58 -5.27
C ALA A 383 30.97 13.41 -5.67
N PHE A 384 30.13 13.59 -6.69
CA PHE A 384 29.24 12.54 -7.20
C PHE A 384 30.02 11.33 -7.73
N ASN A 385 31.05 11.56 -8.56
CA ASN A 385 31.87 10.49 -9.11
C ASN A 385 32.66 9.73 -8.03
N SER A 386 33.19 10.44 -7.04
CA SER A 386 33.86 9.82 -5.89
C SER A 386 32.89 8.91 -5.12
N LYS A 387 31.68 9.40 -4.82
CA LYS A 387 30.66 8.58 -4.13
C LYS A 387 30.22 7.38 -4.96
N LYS A 388 30.03 7.56 -6.27
CA LYS A 388 29.66 6.48 -7.20
C LYS A 388 30.73 5.39 -7.21
N GLN A 389 32.01 5.75 -7.28
CA GLN A 389 33.11 4.78 -7.21
C GLN A 389 33.17 4.07 -5.85
N ALA A 390 32.94 4.77 -4.75
CA ALA A 390 32.86 4.15 -3.42
C ALA A 390 31.73 3.11 -3.35
N ILE A 391 30.54 3.42 -3.89
CA ILE A 391 29.42 2.48 -3.95
C ILE A 391 29.76 1.27 -4.84
N MET A 392 30.34 1.48 -6.02
CA MET A 392 30.72 0.39 -6.94
C MET A 392 31.82 -0.51 -6.37
N SER A 393 32.65 -0.01 -5.47
CA SER A 393 33.67 -0.77 -4.74
C SER A 393 33.16 -1.38 -3.44
N GLY A 394 31.86 -1.29 -3.14
CA GLY A 394 31.24 -1.88 -1.94
C GLY A 394 31.43 -1.06 -0.66
N MET A 395 32.02 0.12 -0.73
CA MET A 395 32.17 1.04 0.41
C MET A 395 30.89 1.86 0.61
N CYS A 396 29.99 1.38 1.46
CA CYS A 396 28.79 2.11 1.83
C CYS A 396 29.11 3.16 2.91
N ILE A 397 29.55 4.35 2.49
CA ILE A 397 29.81 5.46 3.42
C ILE A 397 28.46 6.06 3.83
N GLY A 398 27.89 5.60 4.94
CA GLY A 398 26.78 6.30 5.61
C GLY A 398 27.29 7.64 6.14
N TYR A 399 26.54 8.71 5.91
CA TYR A 399 26.78 9.96 6.63
C TYR A 399 26.34 9.72 8.08
N SER A 400 27.31 9.67 8.98
CA SER A 400 27.12 9.73 10.44
C SER A 400 26.54 11.08 10.85
#